data_AF-A0A7W0SDJ7-F1
#
_entry.id   AF-A0A7W0SDJ7-F1
#
_cell.length_a   1.000
_cell.length_b   1.000
_cell.length_c   1.000
_cell.angle_alpha   90.00
_cell.angle_beta   90.00
_cell.angle_gamma   90.00
#
_symmetry.space_group_name_H-M   'P 1'
#
loop_
_entity.id
_entity.type
_entity.pdbx_description
1 polymer ?
#
loop_
_entity_poly.entity_id
_entity_poly.type
_entity_poly.pdbx_seq_one_letter_code
_entity_poly.pdbx_strand_id
1 'polypeptide(L)' 'MANKNIVGRSIVIHAGEEKFTQPSGNAGGRVGFGKIEIEPTK' A
#
# COMPACT_ATOMS: atom_id res chain seq x y z
N MET A 1 -13.35 -17.31 0.07
CA MET A 1 -11.91 -17.01 0.33
C MET A 1 -11.53 -15.84 -0.57
N ALA A 2 -11.08 -14.71 -0.02
CA ALA A 2 -10.68 -13.57 -0.85
C ALA A 2 -9.31 -13.82 -1.52
N ASN A 3 -9.17 -13.41 -2.78
CA ASN A 3 -7.91 -13.46 -3.50
C ASN A 3 -6.87 -12.55 -2.81
N LYS A 4 -5.72 -13.13 -2.42
CA LYS A 4 -4.61 -12.43 -1.75
C LYS A 4 -3.61 -11.80 -2.73
N ASN A 5 -3.81 -11.93 -4.04
CA ASN A 5 -2.94 -11.33 -5.04
C ASN A 5 -2.95 -9.79 -4.91
N ILE A 6 -1.75 -9.21 -4.92
CA ILE A 6 -1.50 -7.78 -4.81
C ILE A 6 -1.18 -7.11 -6.16
N VAL A 7 -0.96 -7.88 -7.22
CA VAL A 7 -0.77 -7.34 -8.58
C VAL A 7 -2.02 -6.53 -8.98
N GLY A 8 -1.81 -5.31 -9.48
CA GLY A 8 -2.86 -4.35 -9.79
C GLY A 8 -3.32 -3.48 -8.61
N ARG A 9 -2.86 -3.76 -7.38
CA ARG A 9 -3.05 -2.87 -6.22
C ARG A 9 -1.94 -1.82 -6.15
N SER A 10 -1.98 -0.97 -5.12
CA SER A 10 -0.98 0.07 -4.91
C SER A 10 -0.25 -0.11 -3.58
N ILE A 11 1.06 0.10 -3.59
CA ILE A 11 1.83 0.42 -2.39
C ILE A 11 1.67 1.91 -2.07
N VAL A 12 1.55 2.24 -0.78
CA VAL A 12 1.29 3.60 -0.31
C VAL A 12 2.26 3.93 0.81
N ILE A 13 2.90 5.09 0.71
CA ILE A 13 3.72 5.67 1.78
C ILE A 13 2.89 6.76 2.45
N HIS A 14 2.81 6.73 3.77
CA HIS A 14 2.11 7.72 4.57
C HIS A 14 3.08 8.79 5.10
N ALA A 15 2.55 9.96 5.44
CA ALA A 15 3.33 11.11 5.91
C ALA A 15 3.90 10.91 7.32
N GLY A 16 3.19 10.15 8.16
CA GLY A 16 3.51 9.95 9.56
C GLY A 16 3.79 8.49 9.90
N GLU A 17 4.27 8.30 11.13
CA GLU A 17 4.47 6.99 11.72
C GLU A 17 3.14 6.27 11.95
N GLU A 18 3.16 4.95 11.80
CA GLU A 18 2.03 4.08 12.06
C GLU A 18 1.96 3.75 13.57
N LYS A 19 0.77 3.88 14.17
CA LYS A 19 0.50 3.71 15.62
C LYS A 19 -0.29 2.44 15.99
N PHE A 20 -0.48 1.54 15.04
CA PHE A 20 -1.16 0.25 15.11
C PHE A 20 -2.63 0.35 15.56
N THR A 21 -3.26 1.50 15.33
CA THR A 21 -4.69 1.74 15.60
C THR A 21 -5.56 1.45 14.38
N GLN A 22 -6.82 1.09 14.61
CA GLN A 22 -7.75 0.83 13.51
C GLN A 22 -8.42 2.12 13.01
N PRO A 23 -8.70 2.26 11.70
CA PRO A 23 -8.48 1.28 10.62
C PRO A 23 -7.14 1.45 9.86
N SER A 24 -6.40 2.53 10.10
CA SER A 24 -5.26 2.93 9.25
C SER A 24 -4.05 3.46 10.03
N GLY A 25 -3.95 3.16 11.32
CA GLY A 25 -2.75 3.39 12.09
C GLY A 25 -2.49 4.83 12.51
N ASN A 26 -3.41 5.76 12.25
CA ASN A 26 -3.16 7.20 12.42
C ASN A 26 -1.88 7.69 11.69
N ALA A 27 -1.57 7.10 10.53
CA ALA A 27 -0.34 7.40 9.78
C ALA A 27 -0.37 8.74 9.01
N GLY A 28 -1.46 9.52 9.10
CA GLY A 28 -1.63 10.77 8.37
C GLY A 28 -1.95 10.60 6.89
N GLY A 29 -1.66 11.63 6.09
CA GLY A 29 -1.94 11.65 4.65
C GLY A 29 -1.08 10.67 3.85
N ARG A 30 -1.53 10.31 2.65
CA ARG A 30 -0.78 9.48 1.70
C ARG A 30 0.10 10.38 0.84
N VAL A 31 1.41 10.17 0.86
CA VAL A 31 2.40 11.04 0.20
C VAL A 31 3.05 10.41 -1.03
N GLY A 32 2.89 9.10 -1.21
CA GLY A 32 3.37 8.39 -2.38
C GLY A 32 2.48 7.20 -2.71
N PHE A 33 2.31 6.93 -4.01
CA PHE A 33 1.55 5.81 -4.53
C PHE A 33 2.34 5.15 -5.65
N GLY A 34 2.47 3.82 -5.61
CA GLY A 34 3.05 3.03 -6.69
C GLY A 34 2.14 1.86 -7.03
N LYS A 35 1.81 1.66 -8.31
CA LYS A 35 1.08 0.48 -8.75
C LYS A 35 2.02 -0.72 -8.76
N ILE A 36 1.54 -1.86 -8.26
CA ILE A 36 2.28 -3.12 -8.27
C ILE A 36 1.97 -3.83 -9.59
N GLU A 37 2.95 -3.92 -10.46
CA GLU A 37 2.87 -4.61 -11.75
C GLU A 37 3.98 -5.66 -11.86
N ILE A 38 3.74 -6.69 -12.66
CA ILE A 38 4.79 -7.65 -12.99
C ILE A 38 5.69 -6.96 -14.01
N GLU A 39 6.96 -6.77 -13.65
CA GLU A 39 7.95 -6.34 -14.61
C GLU A 39 8.10 -7.44 -15.68
N PRO A 40 7.91 -7.14 -16.98
CA PRO A 40 8.15 -8.11 -18.02
C PRO A 40 9.64 -8.44 -18.02
N THR A 41 9.97 -9.71 -17.81
CA THR A 41 11.34 -10.22 -17.96
C THR A 41 11.81 -9.89 -19.37
N LYS A 42 12.88 -9.11 -19.48
CA LYS A 42 13.54 -8.82 -20.76
C LYS A 42 14.08 -10.08 -21.40
#